data_AF-T2J791-F1
#
_entry.id   AF-T2J791-F1
#
_cell.length_a   1.000
_cell.length_b   1.000
_cell.length_c   1.000
_cell.angle_alpha   90.00
_cell.angle_beta   90.00
_cell.angle_gamma   90.00
#
_symmetry.space_group_name_H-M   'P 1'
#
loop_
_entity.id
_entity.type
_entity.pdbx_description
1 polymer ?
#
loop_
_entity_poly.entity_id
_entity_poly.type
_entity_poly.pdbx_seq_one_letter_code
_entity_poly.pdbx_strand_id
1 'polypeptide(L)'
;MLNNYFLWIGLLLGFLPVIIWYYLQIKYYGEQFIQVHFLQQNFDRLSTAVEGNSGSPWYYIVELIKYSLPWLLFLPNGLFLAWKKRQKSWGKLVLVGFFLFLGIITIMGTKLPWYIMPIYPFFALAVGYYLSYLYGGDKQYPKLYTFCFFSLSIMIVAGGIYLWKDTQEIIL
;
A
#
# COMPACT_ATOMS: atom_id res chain seq x y z
N MET A 1 6.27 27.79 4.37
CA MET A 1 5.11 26.88 4.13
C MET A 1 4.11 26.87 5.30
N LEU A 2 4.56 26.96 6.57
CA LEU A 2 3.68 26.94 7.75
C LEU A 2 2.88 28.24 8.03
N ASN A 3 3.24 29.36 7.40
CA ASN A 3 2.55 30.65 7.61
C ASN A 3 1.37 30.89 6.63
N ASN A 4 0.85 29.83 6.00
CA ASN A 4 -0.24 29.93 5.04
C ASN A 4 -1.58 29.72 5.77
N TYR A 5 -2.39 30.78 5.87
CA TYR A 5 -3.71 30.73 6.51
C TYR A 5 -4.65 29.70 5.86
N PHE A 6 -4.58 29.50 4.55
CA PHE A 6 -5.41 28.51 3.85
C PHE A 6 -5.11 27.07 4.29
N LEU A 7 -3.86 26.78 4.66
CA LEU A 7 -3.49 25.46 5.19
C LEU A 7 -4.17 25.20 6.53
N TRP A 8 -4.16 26.18 7.43
CA TRP A 8 -4.78 26.06 8.74
C TRP A 8 -6.31 25.98 8.65
N ILE A 9 -6.92 26.78 7.78
CA ILE A 9 -8.37 26.71 7.51
C ILE A 9 -8.74 25.33 6.96
N GLY A 10 -7.95 24.81 6.00
CA GLY A 10 -8.18 23.47 5.43
C GLY A 10 -8.06 22.37 6.48
N LEU A 11 -7.05 22.43 7.36
CA LEU A 11 -6.92 21.48 8.48
C LEU A 11 -8.12 21.57 9.43
N LEU A 12 -8.52 22.77 9.84
CA LEU A 12 -9.67 22.97 10.71
C LEU A 12 -10.94 22.41 10.09
N LEU A 13 -11.24 22.75 8.83
CA LEU A 13 -12.42 22.23 8.13
C LEU A 13 -12.38 20.71 7.96
N GLY A 14 -11.21 20.13 7.69
CA GLY A 14 -11.04 18.69 7.55
C GLY A 14 -11.21 17.92 8.87
N PHE A 15 -10.73 18.47 9.99
CA PHE A 15 -10.83 17.83 11.29
C PHE A 15 -12.15 18.12 12.02
N LEU A 16 -12.87 19.19 11.65
CA LEU A 16 -14.10 19.60 12.33
C LEU A 16 -15.14 18.46 12.42
N PRO A 17 -15.46 17.71 11.35
CA PRO A 17 -16.42 16.61 11.44
C PRO A 17 -15.95 15.50 12.40
N VAL A 18 -14.65 15.21 12.40
CA VAL A 18 -14.03 14.19 13.26
C VAL A 18 -14.12 14.61 14.73
N ILE A 19 -13.78 15.86 15.04
CA ILE A 19 -13.86 16.42 16.40
C ILE A 19 -15.30 16.42 16.90
N ILE A 20 -16.25 16.87 16.07
CA ILE A 20 -17.67 16.88 16.43
C ILE A 20 -18.16 15.46 16.70
N TRP A 21 -17.82 14.50 15.84
CA TRP A 21 -18.22 13.11 16.04
C TRP A 21 -17.66 12.53 17.34
N TYR A 22 -16.35 12.70 17.61
CA TYR A 22 -15.75 12.25 18.87
C TYR A 22 -16.40 12.91 20.09
N TYR A 23 -16.67 14.21 20.03
CA TYR A 23 -17.36 14.92 21.11
C TYR A 23 -18.74 14.33 21.39
N LEU A 24 -19.53 14.06 20.34
CA LEU A 24 -20.86 13.46 20.48
C LEU A 24 -20.80 12.03 21.02
N GLN A 25 -19.83 11.22 20.57
CA GLN A 25 -19.63 9.86 21.09
C GLN A 25 -19.26 9.87 22.57
N ILE A 26 -18.30 10.70 22.97
CA ILE A 26 -17.89 10.82 24.38
C ILE A 26 -19.05 11.36 25.23
N LYS A 27 -19.83 12.32 24.72
CA LYS A 27 -20.99 12.85 25.43
C LYS A 27 -22.09 11.80 25.65
N TYR A 28 -22.31 10.91 24.68
CA TYR A 28 -23.38 9.92 24.74
C TYR A 28 -22.97 8.64 25.50
N TYR A 29 -21.76 8.13 25.24
CA TYR A 29 -21.28 6.85 25.78
C TYR A 29 -20.27 6.99 26.94
N GLY A 30 -19.79 8.20 27.22
CA GLY A 30 -18.92 8.47 28.36
C GLY A 30 -17.58 7.72 28.33
N GLU A 31 -17.13 7.27 29.51
CA GLU A 31 -15.84 6.58 29.67
C GLU A 31 -15.76 5.25 28.91
N GLN A 32 -16.89 4.57 28.69
CA GLN A 32 -16.91 3.29 27.98
C GLN A 32 -16.41 3.44 26.54
N PHE A 33 -16.77 4.54 25.87
CA PHE A 33 -16.25 4.84 24.54
C PHE A 33 -14.75 5.08 24.56
N ILE A 34 -14.23 5.81 25.55
CA ILE A 34 -12.80 6.08 25.66
C ILE A 34 -12.02 4.77 25.86
N GLN A 35 -12.48 3.92 26.77
CA GLN A 35 -11.82 2.65 27.07
C GLN A 35 -11.84 1.68 25.88
N VAL A 36 -13.00 1.49 25.25
CA VAL A 36 -13.13 0.53 24.15
C VAL A 36 -12.44 1.05 22.89
N HIS A 37 -12.74 2.30 22.50
CA HIS A 37 -12.25 2.87 21.23
C HIS A 37 -10.75 3.11 21.26
N PHE A 38 -10.22 3.79 22.29
CA PHE A 38 -8.80 4.14 22.31
C PHE A 38 -7.93 3.03 22.90
N LEU A 39 -8.29 2.44 24.04
CA LEU A 39 -7.43 1.46 24.70
C LEU A 39 -7.52 0.08 24.05
N GLN A 40 -8.70 -0.55 24.06
CA GLN A 40 -8.85 -1.94 23.61
C GLN A 40 -8.75 -2.13 22.09
N GLN A 41 -9.26 -1.19 21.29
CA GLN A 41 -9.24 -1.37 19.83
C GLN A 41 -8.02 -0.77 19.13
N ASN A 42 -7.43 0.31 19.64
CA ASN A 42 -6.29 0.97 18.98
C ASN A 42 -4.96 0.62 19.65
N PHE A 43 -4.84 0.75 20.97
CA PHE A 43 -3.57 0.47 21.66
C PHE A 43 -3.24 -1.02 21.73
N ASP A 44 -4.21 -1.89 22.06
CA ASP A 44 -3.94 -3.33 22.14
C ASP A 44 -3.59 -3.94 20.78
N ARG A 45 -4.14 -3.41 19.67
CA ARG A 45 -3.77 -3.84 18.30
C ARG A 45 -2.36 -3.41 17.89
N LEU A 46 -1.85 -2.32 18.46
CA LEU A 46 -0.49 -1.84 18.22
C LEU A 46 0.54 -2.65 19.03
N SER A 47 0.22 -3.02 20.28
CA SER A 47 1.15 -3.66 21.21
C SER A 47 1.08 -5.20 21.22
N THR A 48 -0.10 -5.78 20.98
CA THR A 48 -0.33 -7.23 21.01
C THR A 48 -0.95 -7.71 19.70
N ALA A 49 -0.58 -8.92 19.27
CA ALA A 49 -1.25 -9.57 18.16
C ALA A 49 -2.66 -9.95 18.62
N VAL A 50 -3.66 -9.15 18.25
CA VAL A 50 -5.05 -9.42 18.56
C VAL A 50 -5.54 -10.52 17.62
N GLU A 51 -6.33 -11.46 18.15
CA GLU A 51 -6.94 -12.57 17.39
C GLU A 51 -5.94 -13.53 16.71
N GLY A 52 -4.71 -13.67 17.22
CA GLY A 52 -3.73 -14.61 16.67
C GLY A 52 -3.18 -14.23 15.29
N ASN A 53 -3.48 -13.01 14.81
CA ASN A 53 -2.97 -12.44 13.56
C ASN A 53 -1.51 -11.97 13.67
N SER A 54 -0.67 -12.74 14.36
CA SER A 54 0.77 -12.52 14.37
C SER A 54 1.35 -13.04 13.06
N GLY A 55 2.10 -12.20 12.35
CA GLY A 55 2.79 -12.63 11.13
C GLY A 55 4.27 -12.30 11.17
N SER A 56 5.05 -12.97 10.33
CA SER A 56 6.47 -12.71 10.12
C SER A 56 6.76 -11.24 9.74
N PRO A 57 7.92 -10.66 10.05
CA PRO A 57 8.32 -9.33 9.54
C PRO A 57 8.19 -9.19 8.02
N TRP A 58 8.30 -10.31 7.30
CA TRP A 58 8.18 -10.37 5.83
C TRP A 58 6.74 -10.41 5.31
N TYR A 59 5.74 -10.44 6.19
CA TYR A 59 4.32 -10.59 5.84
C TYR A 59 3.87 -9.60 4.74
N TYR A 60 4.10 -8.30 4.93
CA TYR A 60 3.69 -7.30 3.95
C TYR A 60 4.55 -7.25 2.70
N ILE A 61 5.78 -7.79 2.75
CA ILE A 61 6.59 -7.97 1.54
C ILE A 61 5.97 -9.07 0.67
N VAL A 62 5.51 -10.17 1.29
CA VAL A 62 4.78 -11.24 0.60
C VAL A 62 3.45 -10.74 0.04
N GLU A 63 2.66 -10.01 0.83
CA GLU A 63 1.39 -9.43 0.35
C GLU A 63 1.62 -8.44 -0.81
N LEU A 64 2.69 -7.63 -0.75
CA LEU A 64 3.06 -6.74 -1.84
C LEU A 64 3.37 -7.54 -3.11
N ILE A 65 4.14 -8.63 -3.01
CA ILE A 65 4.43 -9.50 -4.15
C ILE A 65 3.15 -10.10 -4.72
N LYS A 66 2.29 -10.64 -3.87
CA LYS A 66 1.06 -11.34 -4.26
C LYS A 66 0.12 -10.46 -5.08
N TYR A 67 -0.09 -9.21 -4.66
CA TYR A 67 -1.10 -8.34 -5.27
C TYR A 67 -0.54 -7.30 -6.23
N SER A 68 0.78 -7.15 -6.33
CA SER A 68 1.41 -6.13 -7.19
C SER A 68 2.05 -6.69 -8.44
N LEU A 69 2.09 -8.01 -8.64
CA LEU A 69 2.48 -8.58 -9.93
C LEU A 69 1.45 -8.22 -11.00
N PRO A 70 1.87 -7.90 -12.24
CA PRO A 70 3.25 -7.89 -12.73
C PRO A 70 4.04 -6.60 -12.46
N TRP A 71 3.35 -5.54 -12.03
CA TRP A 71 3.89 -4.18 -11.90
C TRP A 71 5.05 -4.08 -10.90
N LEU A 72 5.14 -5.02 -9.96
CA LEU A 72 6.25 -5.15 -9.01
C LEU A 72 7.62 -5.15 -9.69
N LEU A 73 7.73 -5.67 -10.92
CA LEU A 73 8.98 -5.70 -11.70
C LEU A 73 9.58 -4.30 -11.93
N PHE A 74 8.74 -3.27 -11.93
CA PHE A 74 9.14 -1.88 -12.12
C PHE A 74 9.44 -1.15 -10.82
N LEU A 75 8.99 -1.68 -9.67
CA LEU A 75 9.13 -1.01 -8.39
C LEU A 75 10.59 -0.72 -8.01
N PRO A 76 11.57 -1.65 -8.15
CA PRO A 76 12.96 -1.35 -7.80
C PRO A 76 13.53 -0.16 -8.56
N ASN A 77 13.27 -0.09 -9.87
CA ASN A 77 13.74 1.01 -10.71
C ASN A 77 12.95 2.30 -10.47
N GLY A 78 11.66 2.21 -10.16
CA GLY A 78 10.84 3.34 -9.72
C GLY A 78 11.34 3.97 -8.42
N LEU A 79 11.66 3.14 -7.42
CA LEU A 79 12.25 3.61 -6.16
C LEU A 79 13.67 4.17 -6.35
N PHE A 80 14.48 3.54 -7.20
CA PHE A 80 15.81 4.07 -7.54
C PHE A 80 15.72 5.43 -8.25
N LEU A 81 14.76 5.60 -9.16
CA LEU A 81 14.51 6.87 -9.83
C LEU A 81 14.00 7.93 -8.84
N ALA A 82 13.09 7.56 -7.94
CA ALA A 82 12.64 8.43 -6.86
C ALA A 82 13.80 8.88 -5.96
N TRP A 83 14.72 7.96 -5.62
CA TRP A 83 15.94 8.26 -4.86
C TRP A 83 16.88 9.25 -5.58
N LYS A 84 17.12 9.02 -6.87
CA LYS A 84 17.89 9.94 -7.72
C LYS A 84 17.23 11.32 -7.81
N LYS A 85 15.90 11.38 -7.76
CA LYS A 85 15.10 12.60 -7.85
C LYS A 85 14.51 13.04 -6.51
N ARG A 86 15.10 12.65 -5.37
CA ARG A 86 14.59 12.96 -4.01
C ARG A 86 14.45 14.45 -3.67
N GLN A 87 15.10 15.32 -4.44
CA GLN A 87 14.96 16.77 -4.33
C GLN A 87 13.65 17.30 -4.97
N LYS A 88 13.00 16.51 -5.82
CA LYS A 88 11.67 16.81 -6.38
C LYS A 88 10.59 16.34 -5.40
N SER A 89 9.48 17.07 -5.37
CA SER A 89 8.33 16.79 -4.48
C SER A 89 7.83 15.36 -4.60
N TRP A 90 7.64 14.86 -5.83
CA TRP A 90 7.15 13.50 -6.08
C TRP A 90 8.12 12.43 -5.55
N GLY A 91 9.43 12.60 -5.75
CA GLY A 91 10.43 11.62 -5.33
C GLY A 91 10.50 11.52 -3.82
N LYS A 92 10.45 12.66 -3.13
CA LYS A 92 10.35 12.72 -1.67
C LYS A 92 9.04 12.08 -1.16
N LEU A 93 7.91 12.38 -1.80
CA LEU A 93 6.60 11.85 -1.43
C LEU A 93 6.55 10.32 -1.57
N VAL A 94 7.07 9.77 -2.67
CA VAL A 94 7.16 8.32 -2.88
C VAL A 94 8.02 7.67 -1.80
N LEU A 95 9.24 8.17 -1.56
CA LEU A 95 10.15 7.55 -0.60
C LEU A 95 9.61 7.61 0.83
N VAL A 96 9.20 8.81 1.26
CA VAL A 96 8.70 8.99 2.63
C VAL A 96 7.41 8.20 2.81
N GLY A 97 6.43 8.35 1.91
CA GLY A 97 5.16 7.64 2.03
C GLY A 97 5.32 6.13 1.99
N PHE A 98 6.01 5.59 0.97
CA PHE A 98 6.19 4.15 0.81
C PHE A 98 6.87 3.52 2.03
N PHE A 99 8.02 4.05 2.46
CA PHE A 99 8.77 3.45 3.57
C PHE A 99 8.14 3.74 4.94
N LEU A 100 7.50 4.90 5.13
CA LEU A 100 6.80 5.20 6.38
C LEU A 100 5.63 4.24 6.60
N PHE A 101 4.75 4.10 5.60
CA PHE A 101 3.60 3.20 5.74
C PHE A 101 4.03 1.74 5.84
N LEU A 102 5.01 1.30 5.03
CA LEU A 102 5.57 -0.06 5.13
C LEU A 102 6.19 -0.32 6.50
N GLY A 103 6.94 0.64 7.05
CA GLY A 103 7.54 0.54 8.37
C GLY A 103 6.49 0.44 9.47
N ILE A 104 5.49 1.32 9.47
CA ILE A 104 4.39 1.32 10.44
C ILE A 104 3.70 -0.04 10.46
N ILE A 105 3.20 -0.51 9.31
CA ILE A 105 2.44 -1.77 9.28
C ILE A 105 3.30 -2.99 9.61
N THR A 106 4.60 -2.95 9.28
CA THR A 106 5.52 -4.05 9.60
C THR A 106 5.76 -4.18 11.11
N ILE A 107 5.76 -3.06 11.83
CA ILE A 107 5.97 -3.00 13.29
C ILE A 107 4.68 -3.31 14.06
N MET A 108 3.50 -3.05 13.48
CA MET A 108 2.21 -3.37 14.12
C MET A 108 2.12 -4.86 14.50
N GLY A 109 1.71 -5.13 15.74
CA GLY A 109 1.58 -6.49 16.26
C GLY A 109 0.53 -7.31 15.51
N THR A 110 -0.61 -6.69 15.20
CA THR A 110 -1.69 -7.31 14.41
C THR A 110 -1.43 -7.14 12.91
N LYS A 111 -1.42 -8.23 12.14
CA LYS A 111 -1.20 -8.21 10.69
C LYS A 111 -2.43 -8.62 9.91
N LEU A 112 -2.96 -7.70 9.12
CA LEU A 112 -4.16 -7.91 8.30
C LEU A 112 -3.85 -7.58 6.83
N PRO A 113 -4.35 -8.36 5.85
CA PRO A 113 -4.02 -8.17 4.44
C PRO A 113 -4.31 -6.75 3.93
N TRP A 114 -5.37 -6.12 4.42
CA TRP A 114 -5.78 -4.78 3.98
C TRP A 114 -4.96 -3.64 4.57
N TYR A 115 -4.11 -3.87 5.58
CA TYR A 115 -3.23 -2.82 6.11
C TYR A 115 -2.18 -2.36 5.11
N ILE A 116 -1.91 -3.15 4.06
CA ILE A 116 -1.01 -2.78 2.98
C ILE A 116 -1.58 -1.67 2.06
N MET A 117 -2.90 -1.44 2.07
CA MET A 117 -3.57 -0.56 1.11
C MET A 117 -2.98 0.86 0.99
N PRO A 118 -2.58 1.54 2.09
CA PRO A 118 -1.96 2.87 2.02
C PRO A 118 -0.63 2.93 1.25
N ILE A 119 0.02 1.79 0.99
CA ILE A 119 1.27 1.75 0.21
C ILE A 119 1.01 1.89 -1.29
N TYR A 120 -0.14 1.43 -1.79
CA TYR A 120 -0.42 1.37 -3.23
C TYR A 120 -0.39 2.71 -3.97
N PRO A 121 -0.83 3.85 -3.41
CA PRO A 121 -0.66 5.14 -4.06
C PRO A 121 0.81 5.48 -4.33
N PHE A 122 1.72 5.21 -3.39
CA PHE A 122 3.15 5.48 -3.54
C PHE A 122 3.82 4.48 -4.48
N PHE A 123 3.41 3.21 -4.41
CA PHE A 123 3.79 2.18 -5.37
C PHE A 123 3.41 2.59 -6.80
N ALA A 124 2.15 2.98 -7.01
CA ALA A 124 1.62 3.37 -8.32
C ALA A 124 2.33 4.61 -8.86
N LEU A 125 2.64 5.59 -8.00
CA LEU A 125 3.44 6.76 -8.39
C LEU A 125 4.86 6.37 -8.80
N ALA A 126 5.54 5.50 -8.04
CA ALA A 126 6.89 5.05 -8.35
C ALA A 126 6.94 4.30 -9.69
N VAL A 127 6.03 3.35 -9.88
CA VAL A 127 5.93 2.53 -11.10
C VAL A 127 5.49 3.37 -12.29
N GLY A 128 4.43 4.18 -12.14
CA GLY A 128 3.88 5.00 -13.21
C GLY A 128 4.87 6.04 -13.72
N TYR A 129 5.61 6.70 -12.82
CA TYR A 129 6.65 7.65 -13.23
C TYR A 129 7.80 6.94 -13.97
N TYR A 130 8.21 5.75 -13.51
CA TYR A 130 9.24 4.98 -14.20
C TYR A 130 8.79 4.50 -15.59
N LEU A 131 7.55 4.03 -15.71
CA LEU A 131 6.98 3.64 -17.00
C LEU A 131 6.88 4.83 -17.97
N SER A 132 6.46 6.01 -17.49
CA SER A 132 6.44 7.23 -18.30
C SER A 132 7.85 7.61 -18.77
N TYR A 133 8.86 7.45 -17.91
CA TYR A 133 10.27 7.67 -18.28
C TYR A 133 10.77 6.68 -19.33
N LEU A 134 10.30 5.42 -19.31
CA LEU A 134 10.61 4.43 -20.35
C LEU A 134 9.91 4.73 -21.68
N TYR A 135 8.66 5.17 -21.64
CA TYR A 135 7.87 5.47 -22.84
C TYR A 135 8.36 6.72 -23.58
N GLY A 136 8.79 7.75 -22.85
CA GLY A 136 9.19 9.04 -23.43
C GLY A 136 10.65 9.15 -23.90
N GLY A 137 11.44 8.07 -23.88
CA GLY A 137 12.84 8.09 -24.31
C GLY A 137 13.09 7.24 -25.56
N ASP A 138 14.06 7.64 -26.40
CA ASP A 138 14.59 6.86 -27.54
C ASP A 138 15.37 5.58 -27.10
N LYS A 139 14.99 4.97 -25.98
CA LYS A 139 15.69 3.82 -25.41
C LYS A 139 14.94 2.54 -25.75
N GLN A 140 15.68 1.57 -26.27
CA GLN A 140 15.21 0.19 -26.38
C GLN A 140 14.78 -0.30 -24.99
N TYR A 141 13.54 -0.78 -24.88
CA TYR A 141 13.05 -1.42 -23.66
C TYR A 141 14.03 -2.52 -23.25
N PRO A 142 14.42 -2.59 -21.96
CA PRO A 142 15.36 -3.62 -21.54
C PRO A 142 14.72 -4.98 -21.75
N LYS A 143 15.42 -5.87 -22.47
CA LYS A 143 14.95 -7.19 -22.91
C LYS A 143 14.40 -8.05 -21.76
N LEU A 144 14.84 -7.79 -20.53
CA LEU A 144 14.35 -8.44 -19.31
C LEU A 144 12.85 -8.24 -19.11
N TYR A 145 12.31 -7.02 -19.28
CA TYR A 145 10.87 -6.79 -19.09
C TYR A 145 10.06 -7.51 -20.16
N THR A 146 10.48 -7.42 -21.42
CA THR A 146 9.84 -8.13 -22.51
C THR A 146 9.81 -9.65 -22.25
N PHE A 147 10.94 -10.20 -21.79
CA PHE A 147 11.04 -11.61 -21.41
C PHE A 147 10.10 -11.97 -20.25
N CYS A 148 10.07 -11.17 -19.18
CA CYS A 148 9.19 -11.38 -18.03
C CYS A 148 7.70 -11.30 -18.40
N PHE A 149 7.29 -10.36 -19.26
CA PHE A 149 5.90 -10.29 -19.73
C PHE A 149 5.54 -11.46 -20.64
N PHE A 150 6.47 -11.88 -21.49
CA PHE A 150 6.27 -13.04 -22.35
C PHE A 150 6.12 -14.33 -21.54
N SER A 151 7.00 -14.56 -20.56
CA SER A 151 6.90 -15.73 -19.67
C SER A 151 5.62 -15.71 -18.83
N LEU A 152 5.25 -14.53 -18.29
CA LEU A 152 4.01 -14.36 -17.55
C LEU A 152 2.78 -14.66 -18.42
N SER A 153 2.77 -14.17 -19.67
CA SER A 153 1.69 -14.44 -20.62
C SER A 153 1.55 -15.94 -20.87
N ILE A 154 2.66 -16.65 -21.09
CA ILE A 154 2.68 -18.11 -21.25
C ILE A 154 2.13 -18.80 -20.00
N MET A 155 2.55 -18.39 -18.80
CA MET A 155 2.07 -18.98 -17.54
C MET A 155 0.57 -18.77 -17.33
N ILE A 156 0.05 -17.59 -17.66
CA ILE A 156 -1.39 -17.29 -17.57
C ILE A 156 -2.19 -18.16 -18.54
N VAL A 157 -1.73 -18.28 -19.79
CA VAL A 157 -2.39 -19.12 -20.80
C VAL A 157 -2.37 -20.59 -20.39
N ALA A 158 -1.22 -21.11 -19.96
CA ALA A 158 -1.09 -22.49 -19.50
C ALA A 158 -1.97 -22.79 -18.27
N GLY A 159 -1.99 -21.88 -17.29
CA GLY A 159 -2.85 -21.98 -16.12
C GLY A 159 -4.34 -21.95 -16.48
N GLY A 160 -4.74 -21.08 -17.43
CA GLY A 160 -6.10 -21.03 -17.94
C GLY A 160 -6.54 -22.32 -18.61
N ILE A 161 -5.68 -22.92 -19.44
CA ILE A 161 -5.94 -24.21 -20.09
C ILE A 161 -6.09 -25.34 -19.05
N TYR A 162 -5.22 -25.36 -18.04
CA TYR A 162 -5.26 -26.36 -16.97
C TYR A 162 -6.59 -26.29 -16.19
N LEU A 163 -6.97 -25.09 -15.73
CA LEU A 163 -8.21 -24.88 -14.98
C LEU A 163 -9.46 -25.18 -15.82
N TRP A 164 -9.44 -24.82 -17.11
CA TRP A 164 -10.54 -25.15 -18.02
C TRP A 164 -10.72 -26.66 -18.16
N LYS A 165 -9.62 -27.41 -18.31
CA LYS A 165 -9.65 -28.87 -18.39
C LYS A 165 -10.16 -29.52 -17.10
N ASP A 166 -9.65 -29.08 -15.95
CA ASP A 166 -10.08 -29.57 -14.63
C ASP A 166 -11.59 -29.35 -14.41
N THR A 167 -12.09 -28.19 -14.86
CA THR A 167 -13.54 -27.88 -14.80
C THR A 167 -14.37 -28.84 -15.68
N GLN A 168 -13.87 -29.29 -16.83
CA GLN A 168 -14.57 -30.25 -17.69
C GLN A 168 -14.60 -31.66 -17.08
N GLU A 169 -13.55 -32.08 -16.37
CA GLU A 169 -13.49 -33.40 -15.71
C GLU A 169 -14.43 -33.49 -14.50
N ILE A 170 -14.74 -32.36 -13.83
CA ILE A 170 -15.67 -32.31 -12.68
C ILE A 170 -17.15 -32.38 -13.14
N ILE A 171 -17.45 -31.99 -14.37
CA ILE A 171 -18.83 -31.90 -14.90
C ILE A 171 -19.29 -33.23 -15.56
N LEU A 172 -18.36 -34.16 -15.83
CA LEU A 172 -18.62 -35.50 -16.38
C LEU A 172 -18.72 -36.57 -15.28
#